data_AF-A0A090G9V9-F1
#
_entry.id   AF-A0A090G9V9-F1
#
_cell.length_a   1.000
_cell.length_b   1.000
_cell.length_c   1.000
_cell.angle_alpha   90.00
_cell.angle_beta   90.00
_cell.angle_gamma   90.00
#
_symmetry.space_group_name_H-M   'P 1'
#
loop_
_entity.id
_entity.type
_entity.pdbx_description
1 polymer ?
#
loop_
_entity_poly.entity_id
_entity_poly.type
_entity_poly.pdbx_seq_one_letter_code
_entity_poly.pdbx_strand_id
1 'polypeptide(L)'
;MHVARPDRCLHHLSGRLIEIETTRSAAYDQSKSLYYGDFMNPVQCRMARAALGWGVLELAKKAGVSTQTVVRFERGEMLKQSTIFQLRATFEAAGIEFIAENGGGPGVRLSPQSTG
;
A
#
# COMPACT_ATOMS: atom_id res chain seq x y z
N MET A 1 -45.40 -0.07 -17.35
CA MET A 1 -44.92 1.06 -18.18
C MET A 1 -45.63 2.34 -17.76
N HIS A 2 -45.11 3.04 -16.76
CA HIS A 2 -45.25 4.49 -16.56
C HIS A 2 -44.51 4.84 -15.26
N VAL A 3 -43.39 5.56 -15.36
CA VAL A 3 -42.73 6.15 -14.20
C VAL A 3 -43.37 7.51 -13.98
N ALA A 4 -44.03 7.68 -12.83
CA ALA A 4 -44.48 8.96 -12.33
C ALA A 4 -43.29 9.75 -11.75
N ARG A 5 -43.25 11.05 -12.03
CA ARG A 5 -42.37 12.03 -11.36
C ARG A 5 -43.00 12.48 -10.03
N PRO A 6 -42.20 12.96 -9.08
CA PRO A 6 -42.45 14.33 -8.61
C PRO A 6 -41.19 15.17 -8.37
N ASP A 7 -41.26 16.41 -8.85
CA ASP A 7 -41.01 17.64 -8.08
C ASP A 7 -39.60 17.94 -7.54
N ARG A 8 -38.76 18.44 -8.46
CA ARG A 8 -38.20 19.80 -8.47
C ARG A 8 -37.93 20.48 -7.10
N CYS A 9 -36.66 20.50 -6.68
CA CYS A 9 -36.06 21.66 -6.02
C CYS A 9 -34.96 22.22 -6.92
N LEU A 10 -35.26 23.31 -7.62
CA LEU A 10 -34.30 24.04 -8.44
C LEU A 10 -33.45 24.93 -7.53
N HIS A 11 -32.18 24.56 -7.29
CA HIS A 11 -31.16 25.53 -6.95
C HIS A 11 -30.44 25.93 -8.23
N HIS A 12 -30.78 27.13 -8.69
CA HIS A 12 -30.21 27.77 -9.86
C HIS A 12 -28.83 28.33 -9.48
N LEU A 13 -27.79 27.51 -9.57
CA LEU A 13 -26.41 27.98 -9.72
C LEU A 13 -25.71 27.13 -10.78
N SER A 14 -25.62 27.75 -11.95
CA SER A 14 -24.66 27.56 -13.04
C SER A 14 -23.50 26.60 -12.75
N GLY A 15 -23.41 25.51 -13.53
CA GLY A 15 -22.20 24.71 -13.67
C GLY A 15 -22.47 23.21 -13.80
N ARG A 16 -22.37 22.69 -15.02
CA ARG A 16 -22.33 21.26 -15.42
C ARG A 16 -22.41 20.23 -14.28
N LEU A 17 -23.55 19.54 -14.20
CA LEU A 17 -23.63 18.18 -13.68
C LEU A 17 -22.73 17.29 -14.55
N ILE A 18 -21.62 16.82 -13.99
CA ILE A 18 -20.91 15.66 -14.53
C ILE A 18 -21.47 14.48 -13.75
N GLU A 19 -22.18 13.59 -14.45
CA GLU A 19 -22.55 12.30 -13.91
C GLU A 19 -21.26 11.59 -13.51
N ILE A 20 -21.06 11.37 -12.21
CA ILE A 20 -19.92 10.60 -11.72
C ILE A 20 -20.31 9.12 -11.89
N GLU A 21 -20.19 8.63 -13.12
CA GLU A 21 -20.28 7.20 -13.39
C GLU A 21 -19.11 6.49 -12.69
N THR A 22 -19.47 5.55 -11.83
CA THR A 22 -18.57 4.67 -11.08
C THR A 22 -17.90 3.67 -12.03
N THR A 23 -16.81 4.10 -12.69
CA THR A 23 -15.90 3.18 -13.40
C THR A 23 -14.57 3.07 -12.66
N ARG A 24 -14.44 1.98 -11.92
CA ARG A 24 -13.21 1.39 -11.37
C ARG A 24 -12.02 1.44 -12.35
N SER A 25 -10.82 1.67 -11.79
CA SER A 25 -9.55 0.95 -12.07
C SER A 25 -8.45 1.53 -12.95
N ALA A 26 -8.62 2.57 -13.77
CA ALA A 26 -7.51 3.02 -14.64
C ALA A 26 -6.86 4.36 -14.23
N ALA A 27 -7.57 5.17 -13.44
CA ALA A 27 -7.10 6.47 -12.95
C ALA A 27 -6.91 6.47 -11.44
N TYR A 28 -6.34 5.39 -10.87
CA TYR A 28 -5.65 5.45 -9.57
C TYR A 28 -4.32 6.21 -9.77
N ASP A 29 -4.49 7.48 -10.16
CA ASP A 29 -3.64 8.64 -10.06
C ASP A 29 -2.12 8.44 -10.21
N GLN A 30 -1.64 8.63 -11.44
CA GLN A 30 -0.23 8.80 -11.81
C GLN A 30 0.50 9.80 -10.90
N SER A 31 -0.19 10.77 -10.26
CA SER A 31 0.40 11.74 -9.33
C SER A 31 0.64 11.18 -7.91
N LYS A 32 -0.03 10.11 -7.49
CA LYS A 32 0.24 9.41 -6.21
C LYS A 32 1.43 8.46 -6.29
N SER A 33 1.76 7.94 -7.48
CA SER A 33 2.93 7.07 -7.69
C SER A 33 4.24 7.78 -7.36
N LEU A 34 4.32 9.10 -7.59
CA LEU A 34 5.47 9.93 -7.24
C LEU A 34 5.62 10.16 -5.72
N TYR A 35 4.57 9.88 -4.93
CA TYR A 35 4.54 10.02 -3.47
C TYR A 35 4.56 8.67 -2.73
N TYR A 36 4.21 7.57 -3.39
CA TYR A 36 4.18 6.21 -2.84
C TYR A 36 5.28 5.29 -3.38
N GLY A 37 6.12 5.76 -4.31
CA GLY A 37 7.23 4.99 -4.89
C GLY A 37 8.30 4.53 -3.89
N ASP A 38 8.35 5.16 -2.71
CA ASP A 38 9.28 4.82 -1.63
C ASP A 38 8.64 4.03 -0.48
N PHE A 39 7.35 3.72 -0.52
CA PHE A 39 6.72 2.94 0.55
C PHE A 39 6.80 1.44 0.24
N MET A 40 7.30 0.66 1.21
CA MET A 40 7.29 -0.79 1.14
C MET A 40 5.85 -1.29 0.89
N ASN A 41 5.67 -2.12 -0.12
CA ASN A 41 4.36 -2.67 -0.45
C ASN A 41 4.14 -4.08 0.16
N PRO A 42 2.90 -4.61 0.12
CA PRO A 42 2.58 -5.93 0.69
C PRO A 42 3.36 -7.11 0.08
N VAL A 43 3.69 -7.02 -1.22
CA VAL A 43 4.45 -8.05 -1.94
C VAL A 43 5.90 -8.06 -1.44
N GLN A 44 6.53 -6.89 -1.33
CA GLN A 44 7.88 -6.72 -0.80
C GLN A 44 7.99 -7.17 0.64
N CYS A 45 6.96 -6.95 1.47
CA CYS A 45 6.92 -7.48 2.83
C CYS A 45 7.08 -9.01 2.85
N ARG A 46 6.31 -9.71 2.01
CA ARG A 46 6.38 -11.17 1.90
C ARG A 46 7.73 -11.62 1.36
N MET A 47 8.27 -10.93 0.36
CA MET A 47 9.59 -11.22 -0.20
C MET A 47 10.69 -11.04 0.85
N ALA A 48 10.66 -9.95 1.63
CA ALA A 48 11.63 -9.68 2.68
C ALA A 48 11.56 -10.74 3.79
N ARG A 49 10.35 -11.13 4.21
CA ARG A 49 10.19 -12.26 5.15
C ARG A 49 10.77 -13.56 4.60
N ALA A 50 10.50 -13.88 3.34
CA ALA A 50 11.03 -15.08 2.71
C ALA A 50 12.58 -15.03 2.64
N ALA A 51 13.15 -13.89 2.27
CA ALA A 51 14.60 -13.69 2.19
C ALA A 51 15.29 -13.87 3.56
N LEU A 52 14.62 -13.47 4.66
CA LEU A 52 15.14 -13.62 6.02
C LEU A 52 14.71 -14.93 6.72
N GLY A 53 13.89 -15.75 6.08
CA GLY A 53 13.30 -16.95 6.70
C GLY A 53 12.33 -16.64 7.87
N TRP A 54 11.75 -15.44 7.90
CA TRP A 54 10.88 -15.01 9.00
C TRP A 54 9.41 -15.40 8.79
N GLY A 55 8.83 -15.99 9.83
CA GLY A 55 7.38 -16.10 9.97
C GLY A 55 6.72 -14.77 10.33
N VAL A 56 5.40 -14.70 10.22
CA VAL A 56 4.58 -13.54 10.63
C VAL A 56 4.80 -13.19 12.10
N LEU A 57 4.88 -14.21 12.96
CA LEU A 57 5.12 -14.04 14.40
C LEU A 57 6.49 -13.39 14.68
N GLU A 58 7.53 -13.81 13.97
CA GLU A 58 8.88 -13.29 14.17
C GLU A 58 9.02 -11.85 13.69
N LEU A 59 8.43 -11.51 12.54
CA LEU A 59 8.36 -10.11 12.09
C LEU A 59 7.60 -9.24 13.09
N ALA A 60 6.44 -9.71 13.57
CA ALA A 60 5.63 -8.96 14.53
C ALA A 60 6.40 -8.65 15.82
N LYS A 61 7.10 -9.66 16.37
CA LYS A 61 7.96 -9.49 17.54
C LYS A 61 9.08 -8.49 17.30
N LYS A 62 9.82 -8.63 16.18
CA LYS A 62 10.96 -7.76 15.87
C LYS A 62 10.54 -6.31 15.59
N ALA A 63 9.41 -6.10 14.95
CA ALA A 63 8.88 -4.77 14.62
C ALA A 63 8.05 -4.15 15.76
N GLY A 64 7.77 -4.87 16.85
CA GLY A 64 6.97 -4.37 17.96
C GLY A 64 5.50 -4.14 17.62
N VAL A 65 4.94 -4.91 16.68
CA VAL A 65 3.54 -4.81 16.23
C VAL A 65 2.78 -6.11 16.50
N SER A 66 1.45 -6.09 16.39
CA SER A 66 0.67 -7.33 16.48
C SER A 66 0.82 -8.19 15.22
N THR A 67 0.69 -9.51 15.36
CA THR A 67 0.65 -10.44 14.22
C THR A 67 -0.48 -10.11 13.25
N GLN A 68 -1.62 -9.66 13.77
CA GLN A 68 -2.75 -9.23 12.96
C GLN A 68 -2.40 -8.03 12.09
N THR A 69 -1.62 -7.06 12.60
CA THR A 69 -1.14 -5.92 11.82
C THR A 69 -0.33 -6.38 10.61
N VAL A 70 0.59 -7.33 10.79
CA VAL A 70 1.37 -7.91 9.68
C VAL A 70 0.47 -8.59 8.66
N VAL A 71 -0.47 -9.44 9.10
CA VAL A 71 -1.39 -10.13 8.18
C VAL A 71 -2.25 -9.15 7.38
N ARG A 72 -2.78 -8.11 8.04
CA ARG A 72 -3.58 -7.06 7.39
C ARG A 72 -2.76 -6.31 6.36
N PHE A 73 -1.52 -5.97 6.69
CA PHE A 73 -0.60 -5.34 5.74
C PHE A 73 -0.38 -6.22 4.50
N GLU A 74 -0.09 -7.50 4.68
CA GLU A 74 0.18 -8.42 3.58
C GLU A 74 -1.04 -8.68 2.68
N ARG A 75 -2.25 -8.56 3.24
CA ARG A 75 -3.51 -8.59 2.48
C ARG A 75 -3.79 -7.31 1.69
N GLY A 76 -3.00 -6.26 1.86
CA GLY A 76 -3.17 -4.97 1.20
C GLY A 76 -4.18 -4.05 1.88
N GLU A 77 -4.47 -4.28 3.17
CA GLU A 77 -5.29 -3.33 3.93
C GLU A 77 -4.50 -2.05 4.24
N MET A 78 -5.22 -0.93 4.33
CA MET A 78 -4.61 0.34 4.70
C MET A 78 -4.20 0.34 6.17
N LEU A 79 -2.91 0.61 6.42
CA LEU A 79 -2.35 0.80 7.75
C LEU A 79 -1.84 2.23 7.91
N LYS A 80 -1.56 2.61 9.16
CA LYS A 80 -0.88 3.87 9.45
C LYS A 80 0.52 3.85 8.82
N GLN A 81 0.92 4.97 8.22
CA GLN A 81 2.26 5.11 7.62
C GLN A 81 3.38 4.82 8.61
N SER A 82 3.21 5.21 9.88
CA SER A 82 4.18 4.92 10.95
C SER A 82 4.40 3.41 11.15
N THR A 83 3.36 2.60 11.01
CA THR A 83 3.46 1.14 11.13
C THR A 83 4.22 0.54 9.95
N ILE A 84 3.98 1.04 8.72
CA ILE A 84 4.70 0.58 7.53
C ILE A 84 6.18 0.96 7.64
N PHE A 85 6.48 2.17 8.12
CA PHE A 85 7.85 2.61 8.36
C PHE A 85 8.56 1.74 9.40
N GLN A 86 7.90 1.39 10.51
CA GLN A 86 8.45 0.48 11.52
C GLN A 86 8.78 -0.90 10.94
N LEU A 87 7.87 -1.47 10.15
CA LEU A 87 8.12 -2.74 9.48
C LEU A 87 9.30 -2.65 8.51
N ARG A 88 9.35 -1.61 7.68
CA ARG A 88 10.44 -1.36 6.72
C ARG A 88 11.78 -1.23 7.43
N ALA A 89 11.87 -0.39 8.46
CA ALA A 89 13.08 -0.18 9.24
C ALA A 89 13.57 -1.48 9.92
N THR A 90 12.64 -2.35 10.34
CA THR A 90 12.98 -3.65 10.94
C THR A 90 13.63 -4.59 9.92
N PHE A 91 13.15 -4.59 8.68
CA PHE A 91 13.77 -5.34 7.59
C PHE A 91 15.13 -4.76 7.19
N GLU A 92 15.22 -3.43 7.08
CA GLU A 92 16.48 -2.74 6.75
C GLU A 92 17.57 -3.00 7.80
N ALA A 93 17.21 -2.96 9.09
CA ALA A 93 18.11 -3.33 10.18
C ALA A 93 18.56 -4.80 10.15
N ALA A 94 17.78 -5.68 9.50
CA ALA A 94 18.12 -7.07 9.29
C ALA A 94 18.86 -7.34 7.96
N GLY A 95 19.21 -6.28 7.22
CA GLY A 95 19.98 -6.38 5.99
C GLY A 95 19.13 -6.56 4.73
N ILE A 96 17.89 -6.06 4.72
CA ILE A 96 17.07 -5.99 3.49
C ILE A 96 17.10 -4.58 2.92
N GLU A 97 17.31 -4.47 1.63
CA GLU A 97 17.14 -3.24 0.86
C GLU A 97 15.91 -3.38 -0.05
N PHE A 98 15.02 -2.39 -0.01
CA PHE A 98 13.83 -2.35 -0.86
C PHE A 98 14.11 -1.63 -2.16
N ILE A 99 13.75 -2.26 -3.28
CA ILE A 99 13.92 -1.71 -4.62
C ILE A 99 12.55 -1.25 -5.11
N ALA A 100 12.43 0.05 -5.39
CA ALA A 100 11.23 0.64 -5.95
C ALA A 100 10.93 0.08 -7.35
N GLU A 101 9.66 0.13 -7.73
CA GLU A 101 9.18 -0.28 -9.05
C GLU A 101 9.56 0.79 -10.09
N ASN A 102 10.85 0.86 -10.44
CA ASN A 102 11.39 1.72 -11.49
C ASN A 102 11.12 1.13 -12.89
N GLY A 103 9.91 0.63 -13.13
CA GLY A 103 9.50 -0.05 -14.37
C GLY A 103 9.78 -1.55 -14.45
N GLY A 104 10.50 -2.13 -13.47
CA GLY A 104 10.84 -3.57 -13.41
C GLY A 104 9.99 -4.41 -12.44
N GLY A 105 8.99 -3.81 -11.79
CA GLY A 105 8.28 -4.40 -10.66
C GLY A 105 8.98 -4.18 -9.32
N PRO A 106 8.29 -4.40 -8.20
CA PRO A 106 8.84 -4.21 -6.87
C PRO A 106 9.80 -5.35 -6.47
N GLY A 107 10.90 -5.01 -5.80
CA GLY A 107 11.93 -5.99 -5.41
C GLY A 107 12.48 -5.81 -4.00
N VAL A 108 13.20 -6.83 -3.54
CA VAL A 108 14.02 -6.81 -2.31
C VAL A 108 15.40 -7.40 -2.60
N ARG A 109 16.43 -6.89 -1.93
CA ARG A 109 17.80 -7.39 -2.03
C ARG A 109 18.38 -7.56 -0.63
N LEU A 110 19.25 -8.55 -0.45
CA LEU A 110 20.06 -8.65 0.77
C LEU A 110 21.24 -7.66 0.65
N SER A 111 21.40 -6.80 1.65
CA SER A 111 22.60 -5.98 1.72
C SER A 111 23.82 -6.90 1.89
N PRO A 112 24.95 -6.59 1.24
CA PRO A 112 26.18 -7.30 1.52
C PRO A 112 26.51 -7.10 2.98
N GLN A 113 26.32 -8.14 3.79
CA GLN A 113 26.85 -8.19 5.13
C GLN A 113 28.36 -7.96 4.99
N SER A 114 28.87 -6.86 5.55
CA SER A 114 30.30 -6.73 5.80
C SER A 114 30.63 -7.82 6.81
N THR A 115 30.99 -9.00 6.32
CA THR A 115 31.60 -10.06 7.12
C THR A 115 32.80 -9.43 7.81
N GLY A 116 32.70 -9.23 9.12
CA GLY A 116 33.84 -8.91 9.99
C GLY A 116 34.77 -10.09 10.12
#